data_AF-A0A7C9PVT5-F1
#
_entry.id   AF-A0A7C9PVT5-F1
#
_cell.length_a   1.000
_cell.length_b   1.000
_cell.length_c   1.000
_cell.angle_alpha   90.00
_cell.angle_beta   90.00
_cell.angle_gamma   90.00
#
_symmetry.space_group_name_H-M   'P 1'
#
loop_
_entity.id
_entity.type
_entity.pdbx_description
1 polymer ?
#
loop_
_entity_poly.entity_id
_entity_poly.type
_entity_poly.pdbx_seq_one_letter_code
_entity_poly.pdbx_strand_id
1 'polypeptide(L)'
;MIVVTLELSSELEAKLRQSLERRDSGSMRQLLAEAIAPTVEALLQQAPDRSVENDDEFEAAAEELAAYLGPDAPVLSDYAVSRAGIYEGHL
;
A
#
# COMPACT_ATOMS: atom_id res chain seq x y z
N MET A 1 14.27 5.10 -9.55
CA MET A 1 13.81 3.75 -9.93
C MET A 1 14.25 2.79 -8.83
N ILE A 2 13.30 2.34 -8.01
CA ILE A 2 13.56 1.37 -6.94
C ILE A 2 13.37 -0.01 -7.57
N VAL A 3 14.41 -0.84 -7.52
CA VAL A 3 14.33 -2.25 -7.96
C VAL A 3 14.16 -3.07 -6.69
N VAL A 4 12.99 -3.68 -6.52
CA VAL A 4 12.70 -4.57 -5.40
C VAL A 4 12.88 -6.01 -5.89
N THR A 5 13.88 -6.69 -5.36
CA THR A 5 14.12 -8.12 -5.64
C THR A 5 13.26 -8.94 -4.68
N LEU A 6 12.30 -9.69 -5.21
CA LEU A 6 11.50 -10.63 -4.42
C LEU A 6 12.10 -12.03 -4.50
N GLU A 7 12.50 -12.56 -3.35
CA GLU A 7 12.80 -13.99 -3.19
C GLU A 7 11.46 -14.74 -3.03
N LEU A 8 10.97 -15.32 -4.11
CA LEU A 8 9.74 -16.11 -4.11
C LEU A 8 10.05 -17.55 -3.68
N SER A 9 9.18 -18.13 -2.85
CA SER A 9 9.21 -19.57 -2.60
C SER A 9 8.80 -20.34 -3.85
N SER A 10 9.27 -21.59 -3.98
CA SER A 10 8.97 -22.44 -5.14
C SER A 10 7.46 -22.64 -5.35
N GLU A 11 6.66 -22.58 -4.28
CA GLU A 11 5.21 -22.68 -4.34
C GLU A 11 4.56 -21.42 -4.92
N LEU A 12 5.01 -20.24 -4.49
CA LEU A 12 4.53 -18.94 -5.01
C LEU A 12 4.91 -18.78 -6.48
N GLU A 13 6.13 -19.19 -6.84
CA GLU A 13 6.61 -19.18 -8.23
C GLU A 13 5.75 -20.07 -9.14
N ALA A 14 5.36 -21.27 -8.67
CA ALA A 14 4.48 -22.16 -9.41
C ALA A 14 3.08 -21.54 -9.63
N LYS A 15 2.50 -20.90 -8.61
CA LYS A 15 1.21 -20.19 -8.71
C LYS A 15 1.28 -18.99 -9.64
N LEU A 16 2.40 -18.25 -9.63
CA LEU A 16 2.63 -17.13 -10.54
C LEU A 16 2.72 -17.60 -12.00
N ARG A 17 3.46 -18.69 -12.25
CA ARG A 17 3.63 -19.31 -13.57
C ARG A 17 2.29 -19.81 -14.14
N GLN A 18 1.47 -20.44 -13.30
CA GLN A 18 0.13 -20.87 -13.67
C GLN A 18 -0.80 -19.67 -13.98
N SER A 19 -0.68 -18.58 -13.24
CA SER A 19 -1.46 -17.35 -13.49
C SER A 19 -1.03 -16.65 -14.79
N LEU A 20 0.27 -16.68 -15.12
CA LEU A 20 0.83 -16.24 -16.39
C LEU A 20 0.26 -17.05 -17.57
N GLU A 21 0.23 -18.38 -17.47
CA GLU A 21 -0.33 -19.26 -18.51
C GLU A 21 -1.82 -18.98 -18.76
N ARG A 22 -2.57 -18.67 -17.69
CA ARG A 22 -3.99 -18.32 -17.77
C ARG A 22 -4.25 -16.86 -18.17
N ARG A 23 -3.19 -16.05 -18.34
CA ARG A 23 -3.27 -14.58 -18.54
C ARG A 23 -4.15 -13.89 -17.49
N ASP A 24 -4.21 -14.44 -16.29
CA ASP A 24 -5.00 -13.91 -15.20
C ASP A 24 -4.19 -12.83 -14.47
N SER A 25 -4.29 -11.62 -15.01
CA SER A 25 -3.63 -10.44 -14.44
C SER A 25 -4.18 -10.05 -13.06
N GLY A 26 -5.38 -10.48 -12.69
CA GLY A 26 -5.97 -10.22 -11.37
C GLY A 26 -5.30 -11.08 -10.31
N SER A 27 -5.30 -12.40 -10.53
CA SER A 27 -4.64 -13.36 -9.64
C SER A 27 -3.13 -13.09 -9.50
N MET A 28 -2.49 -12.67 -10.59
CA MET A 28 -1.07 -12.31 -10.58
C MET A 28 -0.78 -11.07 -9.73
N ARG A 29 -1.59 -10.01 -9.85
CA ARG A 29 -1.44 -8.81 -9.01
C ARG A 29 -1.65 -9.13 -7.55
N GLN A 30 -2.66 -9.95 -7.24
CA GLN A 30 -2.94 -10.34 -5.87
C GLN A 30 -1.80 -11.16 -5.25
N LEU A 31 -1.27 -12.15 -5.97
CA LEU A 31 -0.11 -12.94 -5.53
C LEU A 31 1.13 -12.06 -5.31
N LEU A 32 1.39 -11.10 -6.19
CA LEU A 32 2.50 -10.18 -6.03
C LEU A 32 2.30 -9.22 -4.85
N ALA A 33 1.08 -8.69 -4.65
CA ALA A 33 0.75 -7.83 -3.53
C ALA A 33 0.93 -8.56 -2.19
N GLU A 34 0.45 -9.80 -2.09
CA GLU A 34 0.61 -10.64 -0.90
C GLU A 34 2.09 -10.96 -0.63
N ALA A 35 2.88 -11.20 -1.67
CA ALA A 35 4.31 -11.50 -1.53
C ALA A 35 5.15 -10.27 -1.16
N ILE A 36 4.75 -9.07 -1.62
CA ILE A 36 5.44 -7.80 -1.34
C ILE A 36 5.05 -7.23 0.04
N ALA A 37 3.83 -7.52 0.53
CA ALA A 37 3.30 -7.00 1.80
C ALA A 37 4.29 -7.08 2.98
N PRO A 38 4.91 -8.23 3.32
CA PRO A 38 5.84 -8.31 4.45
C PRO A 38 7.11 -7.48 4.23
N THR A 39 7.59 -7.35 2.99
CA THR A 39 8.73 -6.49 2.67
C THR A 39 8.38 -5.01 2.83
N VAL A 40 7.19 -4.60 2.40
CA VAL A 40 6.70 -3.23 2.60
C VAL A 40 6.52 -2.93 4.08
N GLU A 41 5.95 -3.85 4.85
CA GLU A 41 5.79 -3.70 6.30
C GLU A 41 7.15 -3.53 7.00
N ALA A 42 8.13 -4.36 6.66
CA ALA A 42 9.49 -4.23 7.20
C ALA A 42 10.15 -2.90 6.81
N LEU A 43 9.96 -2.44 5.57
CA LEU A 43 10.47 -1.14 5.11
C LEU A 43 9.79 0.03 5.82
N LEU A 44 8.49 -0.05 6.06
CA LEU A 44 7.74 0.97 6.81
C LEU A 44 8.22 1.05 8.26
N GLN A 45 8.53 -0.08 8.90
CA GLN A 45 9.11 -0.10 10.26
C GLN A 45 10.53 0.46 10.33
N GLN A 46 11.28 0.40 9.22
CA GLN A 46 12.64 0.95 9.13
C GLN A 46 12.68 2.40 8.67
N ALA A 47 11.57 2.90 8.10
CA ALA A 47 11.49 4.28 7.70
C ALA A 47 11.66 5.17 8.95
N PRO A 48 12.49 6.23 8.87
CA PRO A 48 12.56 7.19 9.95
C PRO A 48 11.15 7.73 10.20
N ASP A 49 10.79 7.87 11.47
CA ASP A 49 9.49 8.40 11.86
C ASP A 49 9.32 9.77 11.21
N ARG A 50 8.50 9.82 10.17
CA ARG A 50 8.11 11.07 9.49
C ARG A 50 6.93 11.63 10.27
N SER A 51 7.13 11.84 11.57
CA SER A 51 6.18 12.60 12.37
C SER A 51 6.17 14.00 11.79
N VAL A 52 5.04 14.37 11.22
CA VAL A 52 4.82 15.70 10.71
C VAL A 52 4.70 16.62 11.92
N GLU A 53 5.60 17.59 12.05
CA GLU A 53 5.70 18.39 13.28
C GLU A 53 4.67 19.54 13.32
N ASN A 54 4.15 19.94 12.15
CA ASN A 54 3.23 21.05 12.01
C ASN A 54 2.27 20.89 10.80
N ASP A 55 1.24 21.73 10.76
CA ASP A 55 0.19 21.68 9.73
C ASP A 55 0.71 21.98 8.32
N ASP A 56 1.73 22.83 8.17
CA ASP A 56 2.28 23.18 6.85
C ASP A 56 3.03 21.99 6.22
N GLU A 57 3.80 21.24 7.03
CA GLU A 57 4.44 20.00 6.60
C GLU A 57 3.41 18.92 6.27
N PHE A 58 2.27 18.91 6.97
CA PHE A 58 1.18 17.96 6.72
C PHE A 58 0.56 18.23 5.37
N GLU A 59 0.21 19.49 5.10
CA GLU A 59 -0.41 19.90 3.84
C GLU A 59 0.52 19.57 2.67
N ALA A 60 1.82 19.86 2.79
CA ALA A 60 2.80 19.53 1.77
C ALA A 60 2.91 18.01 1.51
N ALA A 61 2.88 17.19 2.57
CA ALA A 61 2.90 15.73 2.44
C ALA A 61 1.60 15.17 1.83
N ALA A 62 0.45 15.77 2.15
CA ALA A 62 -0.84 15.39 1.61
C ALA A 62 -0.93 15.72 0.10
N GLU A 63 -0.43 16.88 -0.31
CA GLU A 63 -0.32 17.26 -1.73
C GLU A 63 0.61 16.32 -2.49
N GLU A 64 1.78 15.97 -1.93
CA GLU A 64 2.70 15.01 -2.52
C GLU A 64 2.02 13.64 -2.71
N LEU A 65 1.31 13.15 -1.68
CA LEU A 65 0.59 11.88 -1.75
C LEU A 65 -0.53 11.91 -2.81
N ALA A 66 -1.30 13.00 -2.87
CA ALA A 66 -2.35 13.17 -3.88
C ALA A 66 -1.79 13.13 -5.30
N ALA A 67 -0.61 13.71 -5.53
CA ALA A 67 0.08 13.65 -6.81
C ALA A 67 0.49 12.21 -7.22
N TYR A 68 0.83 11.36 -6.25
CA TYR A 68 1.17 9.94 -6.51
C TYR A 68 -0.06 9.04 -6.73
N LEU A 69 -1.15 9.27 -5.99
CA LEU A 69 -2.36 8.44 -6.08
C LEU A 69 -3.14 8.68 -7.38
N GLY A 70 -2.98 9.86 -7.99
CA GLY A 70 -3.62 10.21 -9.25
C GLY A 70 -5.13 10.43 -9.13
N PRO A 71 -5.82 10.68 -10.25
CA PRO A 71 -7.23 11.05 -10.24
C PRO A 71 -8.19 9.92 -9.84
N ASP A 72 -7.73 8.67 -9.90
CA ASP A 72 -8.51 7.47 -9.55
C ASP A 72 -8.30 7.04 -8.10
N ALA A 73 -7.72 7.91 -7.26
CA ALA A 73 -7.55 7.65 -5.84
C ALA A 73 -8.90 7.31 -5.19
N PRO A 74 -9.01 6.20 -4.44
CA PRO A 74 -10.25 5.87 -3.76
C PRO A 74 -10.60 6.96 -2.75
N VAL A 75 -11.81 7.50 -2.89
CA VAL A 75 -12.32 8.55 -2.00
C VAL A 75 -12.67 7.94 -0.65
N LEU A 76 -12.34 8.64 0.43
CA LEU A 76 -12.76 8.27 1.78
C LEU A 76 -14.29 8.30 1.86
N SER A 77 -14.87 7.31 2.52
CA SER A 77 -16.32 7.30 2.76
C SER A 77 -16.71 8.37 3.79
N ASP A 78 -17.94 8.87 3.71
CA ASP A 78 -18.47 9.84 4.70
C ASP A 78 -18.35 9.33 6.14
N TYR A 79 -18.43 8.00 6.32
CA TYR A 79 -18.22 7.35 7.62
C TYR A 79 -16.77 7.51 8.10
N ALA A 80 -15.78 7.30 7.22
CA ALA A 80 -14.36 7.42 7.58
C ALA A 80 -13.98 8.84 8.02
N VAL A 81 -14.67 9.86 7.49
CA VAL A 81 -14.46 11.28 7.87
C VAL A 81 -15.40 11.70 9.02
N SER A 82 -16.30 10.83 9.46
CA SER A 82 -17.18 11.12 10.58
C SER A 82 -16.43 11.04 11.92
N ARG A 83 -16.90 11.79 12.92
CA ARG A 83 -16.41 11.66 14.30
C ARG A 83 -16.48 10.22 14.81
N ALA A 84 -17.53 9.47 14.45
CA ALA A 84 -17.68 8.09 14.89
C ALA A 84 -16.58 7.19 14.30
N GLY A 85 -16.26 7.35 13.01
CA GLY A 85 -15.20 6.59 12.35
C GLY A 85 -13.80 6.94 12.86
N ILE A 86 -13.53 8.22 13.16
CA ILE A 86 -12.21 8.66 13.67
C ILE A 86 -11.89 8.08 15.06
N TYR A 87 -12.90 7.91 15.92
CA TYR A 87 -12.71 7.44 17.30
C TYR A 87 -13.03 5.94 17.50
N GLU A 88 -13.30 5.21 16.43
CA GLU A 88 -13.58 3.77 16.51
C GLU A 88 -12.32 3.02 16.99
N GLY A 89 -12.42 2.31 18.11
CA GLY A 89 -11.29 1.58 18.72
C GLY A 89 -10.40 2.38 19.69
N HIS A 90 -10.75 3.65 19.95
CA HIS A 90 -10.05 4.53 20.90
C HIS A 90 -10.89 4.89 22.14
N LEU A 91 -11.92 4.09 22.46
CA LEU A 91 -12.81 4.23 23.62
C LEU A 91 -12.73 3.03 24.57
#